data_AF-A0A5C6LP48-F1
#
_entry.id   AF-A0A5C6LP48-F1
#
_cell.length_a   1.000
_cell.length_b   1.000
_cell.length_c   1.000
_cell.angle_alpha   90.00
_cell.angle_beta   90.00
_cell.angle_gamma   90.00
#
_symmetry.space_group_name_H-M   'P 1'
#
loop_
_entity.id
_entity.type
_entity.pdbx_description
1 polymer ?
#
loop_
_entity_poly.entity_id
_entity_poly.type
_entity_poly.pdbx_seq_one_letter_code
_entity_poly.pdbx_strand_id
1 'polypeptide(L)'
;MKKYCYAFAAVALFLTACSKDDEKITPDDPNVIASSRLDFIEVNGSAHGDHFHDLAEKAGEKDSITILFNAQGEAQNGHIHLDPHKIYRMQFRLFNKAGQALQQNFLSSKATADSFKVFLSGGNFILNPTTGDAENGAIFQPREQVYGDGTTVGGKYETTGILAYFTLGEANSGAEADISYVLRKFNDPATKAKIERTDWNYPDYATRYAGTDIVKLTFEVHAEEHE
;
A
#
# COMPACT_ATOMS: atom_id res chain seq x y z
N MET A 1 -7.32 35.66 77.18
CA MET A 1 -7.97 36.06 75.91
C MET A 1 -7.49 35.12 74.81
N LYS A 2 -8.44 34.47 74.11
CA LYS A 2 -8.20 33.56 72.97
C LYS A 2 -7.73 34.32 71.72
N LYS A 3 -6.96 33.65 70.85
CA LYS A 3 -7.07 33.60 69.36
C LYS A 3 -5.87 32.81 68.78
N TYR A 4 -6.05 31.53 68.44
CA TYR A 4 -6.23 30.94 67.08
C TYR A 4 -5.04 31.15 66.13
N CYS A 5 -4.33 30.04 65.80
CA CYS A 5 -4.24 29.39 64.47
C CYS A 5 -3.21 30.07 63.52
N TYR A 6 -2.39 29.40 62.72
CA TYR A 6 -2.62 28.24 61.86
C TYR A 6 -1.31 27.46 61.60
N ALA A 7 -1.41 26.13 61.53
CA ALA A 7 -0.43 25.28 60.89
C ALA A 7 -0.54 25.43 59.36
N PHE A 8 0.58 25.57 58.66
CA PHE A 8 0.63 25.46 57.20
C PHE A 8 1.40 24.20 56.82
N ALA A 9 0.67 23.26 56.25
CA ALA A 9 1.16 22.01 55.72
C ALA A 9 1.97 22.25 54.44
N ALA A 10 3.08 21.52 54.31
CA ALA A 10 3.82 21.40 53.07
C ALA A 10 2.98 20.57 52.06
N VAL A 11 2.72 21.14 50.89
CA VAL A 11 2.23 20.39 49.73
C VAL A 11 3.34 20.38 48.70
N ALA A 12 4.07 19.27 48.64
CA ALA A 12 4.92 18.95 47.51
C ALA A 12 4.01 18.66 46.31
N LEU A 13 3.97 19.58 45.35
CA LEU A 13 3.36 19.35 44.05
C LEU A 13 4.29 18.44 43.24
N PHE A 14 4.10 17.12 43.39
CA PHE A 14 4.48 16.18 42.36
C PHE A 14 3.55 16.43 41.17
N LEU A 15 4.04 17.15 40.17
CA LEU A 15 3.42 17.13 38.85
C LEU A 15 3.59 15.71 38.31
N THR A 16 2.52 14.93 38.46
CA THR A 16 2.31 13.68 37.73
C THR A 16 2.33 14.00 36.25
N ALA A 17 3.47 13.73 35.59
CA ALA A 17 3.50 13.55 34.14
C ALA A 17 2.55 12.39 33.83
N CYS A 18 1.32 12.71 33.46
CA CYS A 18 0.39 11.75 32.88
C CYS A 18 1.01 11.29 31.56
N SER A 19 1.66 10.13 31.57
CA SER A 19 1.74 9.29 30.38
C SER A 19 0.29 8.97 30.01
N LYS A 20 -0.27 9.73 29.06
CA LYS A 20 -1.40 9.19 28.32
C LYS A 20 -0.85 7.94 27.67
N ASP A 21 -1.42 6.79 28.01
CA ASP A 21 -1.24 5.59 27.22
C ASP A 21 -1.50 5.99 25.77
N ASP A 22 -0.45 6.04 24.96
CA ASP A 22 -0.59 6.27 23.53
C ASP A 22 -1.48 5.14 23.04
N GLU A 23 -2.73 5.47 22.72
CA GLU A 23 -3.69 4.53 22.19
C GLU A 23 -2.99 3.83 21.03
N LYS A 24 -2.78 2.51 21.18
CA LYS A 24 -2.03 1.73 20.21
C LYS A 24 -2.90 1.64 18.95
N ILE A 25 -2.73 2.60 18.05
CA ILE A 25 -3.46 2.63 16.78
C ILE A 25 -3.02 1.40 15.99
N THR A 26 -3.91 0.43 15.91
CA THR A 26 -3.75 -0.72 15.04
C THR A 26 -4.23 -0.32 13.65
N PRO A 27 -3.33 -0.29 12.65
CA PRO A 27 -3.65 0.23 11.32
C PRO A 27 -4.68 -0.63 10.55
N ASP A 28 -5.03 -1.80 11.07
CA ASP A 28 -6.06 -2.71 10.57
C ASP A 28 -7.45 -2.49 11.21
N ASP A 29 -7.62 -1.51 12.10
CA ASP A 29 -8.96 -1.09 12.54
C ASP A 29 -9.57 -0.11 11.53
N PRO A 30 -10.62 -0.51 10.78
CA PRO A 30 -11.24 0.35 9.78
C PRO A 30 -11.87 1.62 10.38
N ASN A 31 -12.19 1.62 11.68
CA ASN A 31 -12.78 2.79 12.35
C ASN A 31 -11.77 3.95 12.54
N VAL A 32 -10.48 3.65 12.44
CA VAL A 32 -9.40 4.63 12.58
C VAL A 32 -9.06 5.29 11.25
N ILE A 33 -9.34 4.62 10.13
CA ILE A 33 -9.07 5.11 8.77
C ILE A 33 -10.00 6.28 8.43
N ALA A 34 -9.42 7.36 7.90
CA ALA A 34 -10.17 8.51 7.41
C ALA A 34 -10.10 8.64 5.89
N SER A 35 -8.93 8.41 5.31
CA SER A 35 -8.71 8.50 3.87
C SER A 35 -7.52 7.67 3.44
N SER A 36 -7.44 7.41 2.14
CA SER A 36 -6.27 6.82 1.53
C SER A 36 -6.06 7.36 0.12
N ARG A 37 -4.89 7.10 -0.45
CA ARG A 37 -4.59 7.41 -1.84
C ARG A 37 -3.57 6.45 -2.43
N LEU A 38 -3.62 6.32 -3.76
CA LEU A 38 -2.56 5.73 -4.57
C LEU A 38 -1.94 6.83 -5.41
N ASP A 39 -0.62 6.95 -5.34
CA ASP A 39 0.18 7.85 -6.15
C ASP A 39 0.92 7.01 -7.20
N PHE A 40 0.72 7.31 -8.48
CA PHE A 40 1.43 6.71 -9.61
C PHE A 40 2.43 7.73 -10.16
N ILE A 41 3.70 7.36 -10.18
CA ILE A 41 4.82 8.22 -10.60
C ILE A 41 5.57 7.51 -11.71
N GLU A 42 5.69 8.14 -12.87
CA GLU A 42 6.38 7.57 -14.02
C GLU A 42 7.87 7.35 -13.72
N VAL A 43 8.39 6.17 -14.04
CA VAL A 43 9.81 5.80 -13.86
C VAL A 43 10.41 5.24 -15.15
N ASN A 44 11.73 5.08 -15.16
CA ASN A 44 12.46 4.30 -16.15
C ASN A 44 12.55 2.84 -15.69
N GLY A 45 12.69 1.94 -16.66
CA GLY A 45 12.93 0.52 -16.46
C GLY A 45 12.58 -0.28 -17.71
N SER A 46 12.72 -1.59 -17.64
CA SER A 46 12.29 -2.53 -18.69
C SER A 46 11.51 -3.68 -18.07
N ALA A 47 10.40 -4.06 -18.70
CA ALA A 47 9.62 -5.23 -18.33
C ALA A 47 10.26 -6.49 -18.95
N HIS A 48 10.36 -7.57 -18.20
CA HIS A 48 10.78 -8.89 -18.70
C HIS A 48 10.17 -9.99 -17.83
N GLY A 49 9.53 -10.99 -18.45
CA GLY A 49 8.81 -12.03 -17.75
C GLY A 49 7.79 -11.47 -16.75
N ASP A 50 8.03 -11.66 -15.45
CA ASP A 50 7.13 -11.27 -14.36
C ASP A 50 7.62 -10.07 -13.51
N HIS A 51 8.63 -9.34 -13.98
CA HIS A 51 9.25 -8.26 -13.20
C HIS A 51 9.89 -7.19 -14.07
N PHE A 52 10.40 -6.15 -13.40
CA PHE A 52 11.17 -5.08 -14.02
C PHE A 52 12.67 -5.20 -13.75
N HIS A 53 13.46 -4.79 -14.74
CA HIS A 53 14.88 -4.50 -14.65
C HIS A 53 15.14 -2.99 -14.72
N ASP A 54 16.34 -2.59 -14.27
CA ASP A 54 16.90 -1.24 -14.44
C ASP A 54 15.99 -0.09 -13.99
N LEU A 55 15.18 -0.33 -12.95
CA LEU A 55 14.27 0.66 -12.38
C LEU A 55 15.04 1.88 -11.89
N ALA A 56 14.66 3.05 -12.38
CA ALA A 56 15.25 4.32 -11.97
C ALA A 56 14.23 5.45 -12.03
N GLU A 57 14.29 6.38 -11.07
CA GLU A 57 13.46 7.58 -11.10
C GLU A 57 13.77 8.43 -12.36
N LYS A 58 12.76 9.08 -12.91
CA LYS A 58 12.94 10.06 -13.99
C LYS A 58 13.38 11.39 -13.39
N ALA A 59 14.46 11.97 -13.91
CA ALA A 59 14.94 13.27 -13.46
C ALA A 59 13.88 14.36 -13.74
N GLY A 60 13.65 15.24 -12.74
CA GLY A 60 12.63 16.28 -12.83
C GLY A 60 11.22 15.79 -12.59
N GLU A 61 11.07 14.79 -11.70
CA GLU A 61 9.84 14.14 -11.19
C GLU A 61 8.55 14.77 -11.74
N LYS A 62 7.97 14.10 -12.74
CA LYS A 62 6.69 14.53 -13.35
C LYS A 62 5.56 14.40 -12.34
N ASP A 63 4.51 15.18 -12.58
CA ASP A 63 3.27 15.15 -11.81
C ASP A 63 2.83 13.71 -11.49
N SER A 64 2.45 13.47 -10.24
CA SER A 64 1.87 12.18 -9.85
C SER A 64 0.43 12.12 -10.32
N ILE A 65 0.06 10.99 -10.94
CA ILE A 65 -1.33 10.63 -11.14
C ILE A 65 -1.82 10.08 -9.80
N THR A 66 -2.67 10.84 -9.12
CA THR A 66 -3.17 10.49 -7.79
C THR A 66 -4.66 10.18 -7.83
N ILE A 67 -5.04 9.07 -7.19
CA ILE A 67 -6.42 8.75 -6.89
C ILE A 67 -6.65 8.73 -5.38
N LEU A 68 -7.68 9.46 -4.95
CA LEU A 68 -8.08 9.61 -3.55
C LEU A 68 -9.27 8.69 -3.25
N PHE A 69 -9.31 8.17 -2.04
CA PHE A 69 -10.40 7.32 -1.55
C PHE A 69 -10.94 7.83 -0.22
N ASN A 70 -12.25 7.67 -0.03
CA ASN A 70 -12.89 7.90 1.26
C ASN A 70 -12.57 6.77 2.26
N ALA A 71 -13.14 6.85 3.47
CA ALA A 71 -12.95 5.85 4.52
C ALA A 71 -13.51 4.45 4.16
N GLN A 72 -14.40 4.38 3.17
CA GLN A 72 -14.99 3.13 2.67
C GLN A 72 -14.15 2.50 1.54
N GLY A 73 -13.09 3.18 1.08
CA GLY A 73 -12.26 2.72 -0.03
C GLY A 73 -12.84 3.02 -1.41
N GLU A 74 -13.79 3.94 -1.50
CA GLU A 74 -14.41 4.35 -2.77
C GLU A 74 -13.65 5.53 -3.38
N ALA A 75 -13.31 5.41 -4.66
CA ALA A 75 -12.63 6.45 -5.42
C ALA A 75 -13.43 7.77 -5.42
N GLN A 76 -12.76 8.88 -5.14
CA GLN A 76 -13.36 10.22 -5.15
C GLN A 76 -13.23 10.90 -6.52
N ASN A 77 -12.23 10.49 -7.33
CA ASN A 77 -11.97 11.04 -8.65
C ASN A 77 -12.50 10.15 -9.80
N GLY A 78 -13.25 9.08 -9.48
CA GLY A 78 -13.83 8.14 -10.46
C GLY A 78 -12.81 7.14 -11.02
N HIS A 79 -11.98 7.60 -11.96
CA HIS A 79 -11.02 6.77 -12.69
C HIS A 79 -9.65 7.45 -12.80
N ILE A 80 -8.63 6.68 -13.18
CA ILE A 80 -7.32 7.20 -13.60
C ILE A 80 -7.00 6.77 -15.01
N HIS A 81 -6.21 7.58 -15.71
CA HIS A 81 -5.64 7.23 -16.99
C HIS A 81 -4.17 6.87 -16.79
N LEU A 82 -3.74 5.74 -17.33
CA LEU A 82 -2.35 5.29 -17.28
C LEU A 82 -1.93 4.85 -18.68
N ASP A 83 -0.74 5.28 -19.09
CA ASP A 83 -0.17 4.91 -20.37
C ASP A 83 0.33 3.46 -20.33
N PRO A 84 -0.17 2.58 -21.22
CA PRO A 84 0.20 1.18 -21.23
C PRO A 84 1.68 0.95 -21.57
N HIS A 85 2.37 1.92 -22.15
CA HIS A 85 3.80 1.84 -22.48
C HIS A 85 4.71 2.33 -21.35
N LYS A 86 4.15 2.88 -20.26
CA LYS A 86 4.91 3.46 -19.16
C LYS A 86 4.96 2.52 -17.95
N ILE A 87 6.00 2.69 -17.14
CA ILE A 87 6.16 2.03 -15.85
C ILE A 87 5.92 3.09 -14.77
N TYR A 88 5.12 2.75 -13.78
CA TYR A 88 4.76 3.60 -12.67
C TYR A 88 5.26 3.01 -11.36
N ARG A 89 5.94 3.81 -10.55
CA ARG A 89 6.08 3.55 -9.12
C ARG A 89 4.76 3.91 -8.45
N MET A 90 4.11 2.92 -7.87
CA MET A 90 2.86 3.04 -7.15
C MET A 90 3.14 3.12 -5.64
N GLN A 91 2.66 4.16 -4.98
CA GLN A 91 2.75 4.32 -3.53
C GLN A 91 1.36 4.35 -2.90
N PHE A 92 1.13 3.48 -1.92
CA PHE A 92 -0.05 3.53 -1.07
C PHE A 92 0.19 4.43 0.15
N ARG A 93 -0.78 5.30 0.43
CA ARG A 93 -0.81 6.09 1.66
C ARG A 93 -2.16 5.92 2.35
N LEU A 94 -2.10 5.77 3.67
CA LEU A 94 -3.26 5.58 4.54
C LEU A 94 -3.21 6.60 5.66
N PHE A 95 -4.30 7.29 5.92
CA PHE A 95 -4.35 8.33 6.95
C PHE A 95 -5.48 8.05 7.95
N ASN A 96 -5.21 8.30 9.23
CA ASN A 96 -6.23 8.28 10.25
C ASN A 96 -7.00 9.62 10.34
N LYS A 97 -8.01 9.67 11.21
CA LYS A 97 -8.82 10.88 11.46
C LYS A 97 -8.02 12.08 12.01
N ALA A 98 -6.84 11.84 12.57
CA ALA A 98 -5.92 12.88 13.02
C ALA A 98 -4.93 13.32 11.92
N GLY A 99 -5.02 12.77 10.70
CA GLY A 99 -4.12 13.05 9.58
C GLY A 99 -2.77 12.34 9.65
N GLN A 100 -2.57 11.43 10.60
CA GLN A 100 -1.33 10.66 10.73
C GLN A 100 -1.28 9.55 9.68
N ALA A 101 -0.12 9.40 9.03
CA ALA A 101 0.14 8.33 8.09
C ALA A 101 0.29 6.98 8.81
N LEU A 102 -0.40 5.95 8.34
CA LEU A 102 -0.46 4.63 8.96
C LEU A 102 0.20 3.53 8.15
N GLN A 103 0.45 3.73 6.85
CA GLN A 103 0.91 2.66 5.95
C GLN A 103 2.25 2.03 6.38
N GLN A 104 3.13 2.79 7.05
CA GLN A 104 4.41 2.27 7.52
C GLN A 104 4.27 1.29 8.68
N ASN A 105 3.13 1.28 9.37
CA ASN A 105 2.87 0.32 10.44
C ASN A 105 2.75 -1.11 9.89
N PHE A 106 2.45 -1.29 8.60
CA PHE A 106 2.46 -2.61 7.94
C PHE A 106 3.87 -3.09 7.57
N LEU A 107 4.88 -2.23 7.71
CA LEU A 107 6.28 -2.47 7.37
C LEU A 107 7.22 -2.28 8.55
N SER A 108 6.70 -2.15 9.78
CA SER A 108 7.52 -1.77 10.95
C SER A 108 8.66 -2.75 11.24
N SER A 109 8.47 -4.03 10.91
CA SER A 109 9.49 -5.08 10.99
C SER A 109 9.14 -6.20 10.02
N LYS A 110 10.10 -7.11 9.76
CA LYS A 110 9.84 -8.33 8.98
C LYS A 110 8.66 -9.14 9.53
N ALA A 111 8.65 -9.38 10.85
CA ALA A 111 7.60 -10.16 11.50
C ALA A 111 6.20 -9.56 11.29
N THR A 112 6.11 -8.23 11.24
CA THR A 112 4.86 -7.53 10.94
C THR A 112 4.51 -7.68 9.47
N ALA A 113 5.45 -7.38 8.58
CA ALA A 113 5.25 -7.39 7.14
C ALA A 113 4.93 -8.79 6.58
N ASP A 114 5.45 -9.86 7.17
CA ASP A 114 5.17 -11.25 6.77
C ASP A 114 3.67 -11.61 6.86
N SER A 115 2.88 -10.84 7.63
CA SER A 115 1.43 -11.03 7.75
C SER A 115 0.63 -10.34 6.63
N PHE A 116 1.25 -9.53 5.77
CA PHE A 116 0.53 -8.70 4.81
C PHE A 116 1.02 -8.86 3.38
N LYS A 117 0.08 -8.78 2.42
CA LYS A 117 0.38 -8.65 0.99
C LYS A 117 -0.72 -7.85 0.30
N VAL A 118 -0.33 -7.13 -0.74
CA VAL A 118 -1.21 -6.44 -1.66
C VAL A 118 -1.50 -7.32 -2.87
N PHE A 119 -2.77 -7.33 -3.25
CA PHE A 119 -3.26 -7.80 -4.53
C PHE A 119 -3.83 -6.61 -5.31
N LEU A 120 -3.63 -6.59 -6.63
CA LEU A 120 -4.34 -5.70 -7.54
C LEU A 120 -5.34 -6.56 -8.31
N SER A 121 -6.51 -6.78 -7.72
CA SER A 121 -7.50 -7.73 -8.23
C SER A 121 -8.52 -7.02 -9.12
N GLY A 122 -8.79 -7.58 -10.30
CA GLY A 122 -9.79 -7.05 -11.24
C GLY A 122 -9.19 -6.80 -12.62
N GLY A 123 -9.94 -6.14 -13.50
CA GLY A 123 -9.49 -5.76 -14.84
C GLY A 123 -9.15 -6.87 -15.83
N ASN A 124 -8.99 -8.13 -15.40
CA ASN A 124 -8.65 -9.29 -16.24
C ASN A 124 -7.48 -9.02 -17.21
N PHE A 125 -6.48 -8.27 -16.75
CA PHE A 125 -5.34 -7.90 -17.58
C PHE A 125 -4.61 -9.12 -18.16
N ILE A 126 -4.19 -8.99 -19.42
CA ILE A 126 -3.21 -9.88 -20.05
C ILE A 126 -1.88 -9.65 -19.34
N LEU A 127 -1.39 -10.68 -18.64
CA LEU A 127 -0.16 -10.58 -17.85
C LEU A 127 1.07 -10.74 -18.75
N ASN A 128 2.16 -10.04 -18.42
CA ASN A 128 3.38 -10.05 -19.23
C ASN A 128 3.95 -11.45 -19.52
N PRO A 129 4.00 -12.41 -18.57
CA PRO A 129 4.47 -13.76 -18.88
C PRO A 129 3.60 -14.52 -19.88
N THR A 130 2.36 -14.08 -20.11
CA THR A 130 1.40 -14.75 -21.02
C THR A 130 1.50 -14.25 -22.45
N THR A 131 2.23 -13.16 -22.71
CA THR A 131 2.42 -12.60 -24.06
C THR A 131 3.58 -13.25 -24.82
N GLY A 132 4.28 -14.22 -24.20
CA GLY A 132 5.44 -14.87 -24.80
C GLY A 132 6.56 -13.87 -25.09
N ASP A 133 7.20 -14.00 -26.25
CA ASP A 133 8.35 -13.18 -26.67
C ASP A 133 8.02 -11.69 -26.84
N ALA A 134 6.74 -11.31 -26.89
CA ALA A 134 6.34 -9.92 -27.01
C ALA A 134 6.59 -9.12 -25.71
N GLU A 135 6.57 -9.78 -24.54
CA GLU A 135 6.80 -9.16 -23.22
C GLU A 135 6.17 -7.76 -23.05
N ASN A 136 4.89 -7.64 -23.42
CA ASN A 136 4.18 -6.36 -23.43
C ASN A 136 2.86 -6.39 -22.64
N GLY A 137 2.74 -7.26 -21.64
CA GLY A 137 1.57 -7.35 -20.76
C GLY A 137 1.74 -6.66 -19.40
N ALA A 138 0.74 -6.80 -18.53
CA ALA A 138 0.73 -6.17 -17.23
C ALA A 138 1.70 -6.82 -16.24
N ILE A 139 2.33 -5.98 -15.41
CA ILE A 139 3.20 -6.41 -14.30
C ILE A 139 2.85 -5.58 -13.07
N PHE A 140 2.72 -6.25 -11.92
CA PHE A 140 2.71 -5.62 -10.60
C PHE A 140 3.82 -6.22 -9.74
N GLN A 141 4.77 -5.38 -9.32
CA GLN A 141 5.95 -5.79 -8.59
C GLN A 141 6.11 -5.01 -7.27
N PRO A 142 5.62 -5.54 -6.14
CA PRO A 142 5.97 -5.07 -4.81
C PRO A 142 7.49 -5.00 -4.58
N ARG A 143 7.99 -3.90 -4.01
CA ARG A 143 9.43 -3.58 -4.03
C ARG A 143 9.93 -2.81 -2.80
N GLU A 144 9.35 -2.99 -1.62
CA GLU A 144 9.97 -2.49 -0.39
C GLU A 144 11.45 -2.96 -0.29
N GLN A 145 12.34 -2.08 0.18
CA GLN A 145 13.79 -2.37 0.29
C GLN A 145 14.25 -2.56 1.74
N VAL A 146 13.62 -1.84 2.67
CA VAL A 146 13.98 -1.83 4.10
C VAL A 146 12.69 -1.74 4.92
N TYR A 147 12.64 -2.43 6.05
CA TYR A 147 11.57 -2.31 7.04
C TYR A 147 11.78 -1.09 7.95
N GLY A 148 10.77 -0.76 8.77
CA GLY A 148 10.84 0.34 9.73
C GLY A 148 11.93 0.18 10.80
N ASP A 149 12.33 -1.05 11.11
CA ASP A 149 13.44 -1.36 12.04
C ASP A 149 14.85 -1.31 11.39
N GLY A 150 14.92 -0.98 10.09
CA GLY A 150 16.17 -0.89 9.34
C GLY A 150 16.67 -2.20 8.73
N THR A 151 15.97 -3.32 8.97
CA THR A 151 16.31 -4.61 8.36
C THR A 151 16.04 -4.59 6.84
N THR A 152 16.94 -5.15 6.04
CA THR A 152 16.76 -5.27 4.58
C THR A 152 15.67 -6.27 4.23
N VAL A 153 14.87 -5.96 3.20
CA VAL A 153 13.86 -6.87 2.64
C VAL A 153 14.56 -7.92 1.75
N GLY A 154 14.33 -9.20 2.04
CA GLY A 154 15.05 -10.34 1.45
C GLY A 154 14.58 -10.80 0.07
N GLY A 155 13.62 -10.14 -0.56
CA GLY A 155 13.17 -10.44 -1.93
C GLY A 155 11.65 -10.56 -2.12
N LYS A 156 11.22 -11.22 -3.20
CA LYS A 156 9.82 -11.19 -3.69
C LYS A 156 8.77 -11.69 -2.69
N TYR A 157 9.14 -12.63 -1.80
CA TYR A 157 8.24 -13.19 -0.79
C TYR A 157 8.10 -12.30 0.44
N GLU A 158 8.98 -11.32 0.59
CA GLU A 158 9.03 -10.46 1.77
C GLU A 158 8.32 -9.12 1.58
N THR A 159 8.13 -8.70 0.34
CA THR A 159 7.49 -7.43 -0.02
C THR A 159 5.99 -7.45 0.22
N THR A 160 5.44 -6.35 0.72
CA THR A 160 4.02 -6.21 1.06
C THR A 160 3.24 -5.57 -0.10
N GLY A 161 3.80 -4.60 -0.81
CA GLY A 161 3.15 -3.88 -1.92
C GLY A 161 2.60 -2.50 -1.54
N ILE A 162 2.99 -1.97 -0.38
CA ILE A 162 2.81 -0.55 -0.02
C ILE A 162 3.60 0.33 -1.00
N LEU A 163 4.78 -0.14 -1.39
CA LEU A 163 5.54 0.36 -2.54
C LEU A 163 5.60 -0.75 -3.59
N ALA A 164 5.18 -0.43 -4.81
CA ALA A 164 5.26 -1.34 -5.93
C ALA A 164 5.60 -0.60 -7.22
N TYR A 165 5.94 -1.37 -8.25
CA TYR A 165 6.03 -0.90 -9.62
C TYR A 165 4.92 -1.57 -10.42
N PHE A 166 4.33 -0.83 -11.35
CA PHE A 166 3.19 -1.27 -12.12
C PHE A 166 3.30 -0.81 -13.57
N THR A 167 2.91 -1.67 -14.51
CA THR A 167 2.61 -1.29 -15.88
C THR A 167 1.36 -2.06 -16.33
N LEU A 168 0.54 -1.42 -17.15
CA LEU A 168 -0.56 -2.10 -17.84
C LEU A 168 -0.04 -2.94 -19.01
N GLY A 169 1.06 -2.52 -19.67
CA GLY A 169 1.58 -3.15 -20.87
C GLY A 169 0.70 -2.87 -22.10
N GLU A 170 1.34 -2.74 -23.26
CA GLU A 170 0.69 -2.48 -24.56
C GLU A 170 -0.43 -3.48 -24.89
N ALA A 171 -0.31 -4.74 -24.49
CA ALA A 171 -1.33 -5.77 -24.70
C ALA A 171 -2.69 -5.43 -24.05
N ASN A 172 -2.71 -4.51 -23.10
CA ASN A 172 -3.92 -4.03 -22.42
C ASN A 172 -4.35 -2.62 -22.88
N SER A 173 -3.79 -2.07 -23.97
CA SER A 173 -4.17 -0.75 -24.48
C SER A 173 -5.65 -0.67 -24.84
N GLY A 174 -6.29 0.44 -24.47
CA GLY A 174 -7.73 0.66 -24.64
C GLY A 174 -8.62 -0.09 -23.64
N ALA A 175 -8.03 -0.78 -22.65
CA ALA A 175 -8.81 -1.38 -21.58
C ALA A 175 -9.39 -0.32 -20.64
N GLU A 176 -10.67 -0.45 -20.32
CA GLU A 176 -11.34 0.21 -19.20
C GLU A 176 -11.68 -0.87 -18.17
N ALA A 177 -11.11 -0.74 -16.97
CA ALA A 177 -11.07 -1.83 -16.00
C ALA A 177 -11.34 -1.35 -14.58
N ASP A 178 -12.37 -1.91 -13.95
CA ASP A 178 -12.52 -1.85 -12.49
C ASP A 178 -11.46 -2.73 -11.83
N ILE A 179 -10.65 -2.10 -10.98
CA ILE A 179 -9.61 -2.77 -10.20
C ILE A 179 -9.73 -2.45 -8.71
N SER A 180 -9.23 -3.35 -7.89
CA SER A 180 -9.14 -3.18 -6.45
C SER A 180 -7.71 -3.36 -5.97
N TYR A 181 -7.17 -2.33 -5.31
CA TYR A 181 -6.00 -2.48 -4.44
C TYR A 181 -6.46 -3.08 -3.12
N VAL A 182 -5.96 -4.27 -2.81
CA VAL A 182 -6.36 -5.02 -1.62
C VAL A 182 -5.15 -5.30 -0.76
N LEU A 183 -5.02 -4.63 0.38
CA LEU A 183 -4.07 -5.02 1.43
C LEU A 183 -4.74 -6.08 2.30
N ARG A 184 -4.22 -7.30 2.21
CA ARG A 184 -4.74 -8.46 2.93
C ARG A 184 -3.81 -8.85 4.07
N LYS A 185 -4.41 -9.05 5.24
CA LYS A 185 -3.77 -9.68 6.41
C LYS A 185 -4.03 -11.17 6.39
N PHE A 186 -2.98 -11.99 6.42
CA PHE A 186 -3.12 -13.44 6.44
C PHE A 186 -3.44 -13.97 7.83
N ASN A 187 -4.19 -15.07 7.89
CA ASN A 187 -4.40 -15.82 9.13
C ASN A 187 -3.10 -16.51 9.60
N ASP A 188 -2.26 -16.88 8.63
CA ASP A 188 -0.95 -17.50 8.85
C ASP A 188 0.11 -16.75 8.01
N PRO A 189 1.12 -16.12 8.63
CA PRO A 189 2.22 -15.45 7.93
C PRO A 189 2.95 -16.33 6.91
N ALA A 190 2.99 -17.66 7.12
CA ALA A 190 3.59 -18.59 6.16
C ALA A 190 2.85 -18.63 4.80
N THR A 191 1.64 -18.06 4.72
CA THR A 191 0.90 -17.91 3.46
C THR A 191 1.64 -17.02 2.47
N LYS A 192 2.31 -15.95 2.94
CA LYS A 192 2.97 -14.96 2.07
C LYS A 192 4.06 -15.59 1.20
N ALA A 193 4.77 -16.58 1.72
CA ALA A 193 5.82 -17.32 1.02
C ALA A 193 5.31 -18.21 -0.14
N LYS A 194 3.99 -18.37 -0.29
CA LYS A 194 3.35 -19.17 -1.35
C LYS A 194 2.82 -18.33 -2.51
N ILE A 195 2.96 -17.00 -2.42
CA ILE A 195 2.40 -16.07 -3.41
C ILE A 195 3.49 -15.77 -4.44
N GLU A 196 3.23 -16.16 -5.68
CA GLU A 196 4.10 -15.89 -6.81
C GLU A 196 3.82 -14.52 -7.44
N ARG A 197 4.76 -14.04 -8.25
CA ARG A 197 4.69 -12.71 -8.88
C ARG A 197 3.55 -12.53 -9.86
N THR A 198 2.91 -13.61 -10.31
CA THR A 198 1.75 -13.56 -11.21
C THR A 198 0.42 -13.66 -10.46
N ASP A 199 0.45 -13.92 -9.16
CA ASP A 199 -0.75 -14.23 -8.38
C ASP A 199 -1.53 -12.97 -7.96
N TRP A 200 -0.97 -11.78 -8.20
CA TRP A 200 -1.55 -10.50 -7.76
C TRP A 200 -2.92 -10.19 -8.37
N ASN A 201 -3.21 -10.74 -9.56
CA ASN A 201 -4.44 -10.47 -10.32
C ASN A 201 -5.48 -11.59 -10.23
N TYR A 202 -5.37 -12.52 -9.28
CA TYR A 202 -6.39 -13.55 -9.15
C TYR A 202 -7.71 -12.95 -8.65
N PRO A 203 -8.84 -13.19 -9.35
CA PRO A 203 -10.15 -12.74 -8.86
C PRO A 203 -10.59 -13.49 -7.61
N ASP A 204 -10.02 -14.67 -7.36
CA ASP A 204 -10.30 -15.56 -6.24
C ASP A 204 -9.21 -15.53 -5.14
N TYR A 205 -8.41 -14.45 -5.08
CA TYR A 205 -7.33 -14.30 -4.08
C TYR A 205 -7.81 -14.56 -2.64
N ALA A 206 -9.02 -14.12 -2.30
CA ALA A 206 -9.56 -14.24 -0.94
C ALA A 206 -9.78 -15.70 -0.51
N THR A 207 -10.18 -16.56 -1.45
CA THR A 207 -10.32 -18.00 -1.21
C THR A 207 -8.99 -18.74 -1.30
N ARG A 208 -8.05 -18.27 -2.12
CA ARG A 208 -6.70 -18.86 -2.25
C ARG A 208 -5.82 -18.61 -1.05
N TYR A 209 -5.90 -17.40 -0.48
CA TYR A 209 -5.04 -16.95 0.61
C TYR A 209 -5.92 -16.57 1.79
N ALA A 210 -6.05 -17.44 2.79
CA ALA A 210 -6.92 -17.21 3.94
C ALA A 210 -6.48 -15.99 4.78
N GLY A 211 -7.43 -15.14 5.16
CA GLY A 211 -7.14 -13.86 5.78
C GLY A 211 -8.32 -12.88 5.75
N THR A 212 -8.03 -11.63 6.08
CA THR A 212 -8.96 -10.51 6.09
C THR A 212 -8.41 -9.36 5.25
N ASP A 213 -9.26 -8.78 4.42
CA ASP A 213 -8.91 -7.55 3.70
C ASP A 213 -9.04 -6.39 4.68
N ILE A 214 -7.92 -5.76 4.99
CA ILE A 214 -7.86 -4.63 5.93
C ILE A 214 -7.96 -3.29 5.22
N VAL A 215 -7.59 -3.26 3.94
CA VAL A 215 -7.81 -2.14 3.02
C VAL A 215 -8.27 -2.73 1.69
N LYS A 216 -9.36 -2.19 1.15
CA LYS A 216 -9.82 -2.47 -0.20
C LYS A 216 -10.19 -1.15 -0.86
N LEU A 217 -9.47 -0.76 -1.89
CA LEU A 217 -9.68 0.49 -2.63
C LEU A 217 -10.10 0.15 -4.04
N THR A 218 -11.30 0.54 -4.44
CA THR A 218 -11.85 0.21 -5.76
C THR A 218 -11.88 1.46 -6.63
N PHE A 219 -11.37 1.32 -7.85
CA PHE A 219 -11.28 2.39 -8.84
C PHE A 219 -11.20 1.83 -10.25
N GLU A 220 -11.52 2.66 -11.22
CA GLU A 220 -11.41 2.34 -12.63
C GLU A 220 -10.07 2.85 -13.20
N VAL A 221 -9.45 2.06 -14.07
CA VAL A 221 -8.25 2.41 -14.83
C VAL A 221 -8.58 2.39 -16.31
N HIS A 222 -8.20 3.44 -17.01
CA HIS A 222 -8.22 3.54 -18.47
C HIS A 222 -6.79 3.44 -19.00
N ALA A 223 -6.56 2.48 -19.89
CA ALA A 223 -5.28 2.25 -20.54
C ALA A 223 -5.16 3.10 -21.81
N GLU A 224 -4.80 4.37 -21.64
CA GLU A 224 -4.76 5.36 -22.72
C GLU A 224 -3.36 5.95 -22.89
N GLU A 225 -2.94 6.13 -24.14
CA GLU A 225 -1.68 6.79 -24.45
C GLU A 225 -1.75 8.27 -24.06
N HIS A 226 -0.72 8.75 -23.36
CA HIS A 226 -0.59 10.18 -23.07
C HIS A 226 0.61 10.73 -23.87
N GLU A 227 0.32 11.70 -24.75
CA GLU A 227 1.32 12.45 -25.54
C GLU A 227 2.43 13.09 -24.68
#